data_AF-A0A4P6ZKK5-F1
#
_entry.id   AF-A0A4P6ZKK5-F1
#
_cell.length_a   1.000
_cell.length_b   1.000
_cell.length_c   1.000
_cell.angle_alpha   90.00
_cell.angle_beta   90.00
_cell.angle_gamma   90.00
#
_symmetry.space_group_name_H-M   'P 1'
#
loop_
_entity.id
_entity.type
_entity.pdbx_description
1 polymer ?
#
loop_
_entity_poly.entity_id
_entity_poly.type
_entity_poly.pdbx_seq_one_letter_code
_entity_poly.pdbx_strand_id
1 'polypeptide(L)'
;MSKLVPENMAEVRIKLNDLRQAGQQIDADEFITHVVLHLFQIYLDNAEEGHYDTAEMTNPGLITVNNVNNAKVAQVSAKDKTFAESFRKNALFLRINLEDQADQIAIQNS
;
A
#
# COMPACT_ATOMS: atom_id res chain seq x y z
N MET A 1 -12.55 -7.83 -5.67
CA MET A 1 -11.93 -7.70 -4.33
C MET A 1 -11.80 -6.21 -4.05
N SER A 2 -12.58 -5.59 -3.14
CA SER A 2 -12.45 -4.12 -2.94
C SER A 2 -12.98 -3.52 -1.63
N LYS A 3 -13.75 -4.25 -0.79
CA LYS A 3 -14.42 -3.61 0.37
C LYS A 3 -13.46 -3.11 1.49
N LEU A 4 -12.18 -3.45 1.44
CA LEU A 4 -11.21 -3.11 2.48
C LEU A 4 -10.49 -1.79 2.25
N VAL A 5 -10.22 -1.40 1.00
CA VAL A 5 -9.42 -0.21 0.66
C VAL A 5 -10.33 0.99 0.43
N PRO A 6 -10.22 2.08 1.22
CA PRO A 6 -10.97 3.31 1.00
C PRO A 6 -10.57 3.97 -0.32
N GLU A 7 -11.54 4.52 -1.05
CA GLU A 7 -11.30 5.19 -2.33
C GLU A 7 -10.95 6.67 -2.18
N ASN A 8 -11.24 7.26 -1.02
CA ASN A 8 -11.06 8.69 -0.74
C ASN A 8 -11.09 8.97 0.77
N MET A 9 -10.86 10.23 1.16
CA MET A 9 -10.85 10.64 2.56
C MET A 9 -12.21 10.55 3.28
N ALA A 10 -13.33 10.59 2.55
CA ALA A 10 -14.64 10.42 3.18
C ALA A 10 -14.81 8.98 3.70
N GLU A 11 -14.37 7.99 2.91
CA GLU A 11 -14.36 6.58 3.32
C GLU A 11 -13.32 6.31 4.41
N VAL A 12 -12.15 6.94 4.35
CA VAL A 12 -11.16 6.89 5.45
C VAL A 12 -11.81 7.33 6.75
N ARG A 13 -12.53 8.46 6.75
CA ARG A 13 -13.21 8.97 7.95
C ARG A 13 -14.28 8.01 8.48
N ILE A 14 -15.04 7.37 7.60
CA ILE A 14 -16.04 6.36 8.00
C ILE A 14 -15.33 5.20 8.70
N LYS A 15 -14.29 4.63 8.08
CA LYS A 15 -13.54 3.50 8.63
C LYS A 15 -12.84 3.85 9.95
N LEU A 16 -12.23 5.04 10.06
CA LEU A 16 -11.64 5.52 11.31
C LEU A 16 -12.68 5.65 12.43
N ASN A 17 -13.90 6.08 12.11
CA ASN A 17 -14.98 6.16 13.08
C ASN A 17 -15.46 4.76 13.52
N ASP A 18 -15.50 3.79 12.61
CA ASP A 18 -15.82 2.40 12.94
C ASP A 18 -14.74 1.78 13.84
N LEU A 19 -13.46 1.99 13.52
CA LEU A 19 -12.32 1.56 14.35
C LEU A 19 -12.39 2.18 15.74
N ARG A 20 -12.69 3.49 15.84
CA ARG A 20 -12.86 4.18 17.11
C ARG A 20 -14.00 3.60 17.95
N GLN A 21 -15.13 3.27 17.33
CA GLN A 21 -16.25 2.60 18.00
C GLN A 21 -15.88 1.20 18.49
N ALA A 22 -14.97 0.52 17.79
CA ALA A 22 -14.40 -0.76 18.19
C ALA A 22 -13.27 -0.64 19.25
N GLY A 23 -12.98 0.57 19.75
CA GLY A 23 -11.94 0.82 20.75
C GLY A 23 -10.51 0.94 20.17
N GLN A 24 -10.37 1.00 18.86
CA GLN A 24 -9.08 1.20 18.18
C GLN A 24 -8.89 2.67 17.85
N GLN A 25 -7.82 3.27 18.37
CA GLN A 25 -7.47 4.65 18.11
C GLN A 25 -6.22 4.69 17.23
N ILE A 26 -6.43 4.91 15.94
CA ILE A 26 -5.41 5.07 14.91
C ILE A 26 -5.65 6.40 14.21
N ASP A 27 -4.59 7.13 13.87
CA ASP A 27 -4.73 8.36 13.09
C ASP A 27 -4.91 8.08 11.59
N ALA A 28 -5.30 9.11 10.84
CA ALA A 28 -5.59 8.95 9.42
C ALA A 28 -4.35 8.63 8.58
N ASP A 29 -3.18 9.18 8.91
CA ASP A 29 -1.94 8.91 8.18
C ASP A 29 -1.48 7.48 8.37
N GLU A 30 -1.49 7.02 9.61
CA GLU A 30 -1.15 5.65 9.97
C GLU A 30 -2.12 4.66 9.31
N PHE A 31 -3.43 4.92 9.40
CA PHE A 31 -4.44 4.09 8.76
C PHE A 31 -4.28 4.02 7.23
N ILE A 32 -4.09 5.18 6.57
CA ILE A 32 -3.87 5.21 5.12
C ILE A 32 -2.59 4.46 4.77
N THR A 33 -1.52 4.62 5.55
CA THR A 33 -0.24 3.94 5.33
C THR A 33 -0.41 2.42 5.37
N HIS A 34 -1.09 1.88 6.39
CA HIS A 34 -1.37 0.45 6.50
C HIS A 34 -2.21 -0.07 5.32
N VAL A 35 -3.22 0.69 4.93
CA VAL A 35 -4.09 0.35 3.79
C VAL A 35 -3.30 0.34 2.47
N VAL A 36 -2.45 1.34 2.23
CA VAL A 36 -1.61 1.43 1.03
C VAL A 36 -0.65 0.25 0.97
N LEU A 37 0.02 -0.07 2.08
CA LEU A 37 0.95 -1.19 2.14
C LEU A 37 0.22 -2.52 1.84
N HIS A 38 -0.93 -2.73 2.47
CA HIS A 38 -1.72 -3.94 2.25
C HIS A 38 -2.24 -4.03 0.81
N LEU A 39 -2.68 -2.93 0.22
CA LEU A 39 -3.07 -2.90 -1.19
C LEU A 39 -1.89 -3.27 -2.10
N PHE A 40 -0.72 -2.70 -1.84
CA PHE A 40 0.46 -2.98 -2.66
C PHE A 40 0.90 -4.44 -2.54
N GLN A 41 0.83 -5.05 -1.35
CA GLN A 41 1.06 -6.49 -1.19
C GLN A 41 0.08 -7.32 -2.02
N ILE A 42 -1.21 -6.97 -2.03
CA ILE A 42 -2.22 -7.67 -2.85
C ILE A 42 -1.86 -7.56 -4.34
N TYR A 43 -1.41 -6.39 -4.81
CA TYR A 43 -0.98 -6.24 -6.20
C TYR A 43 0.25 -7.09 -6.52
N LEU A 44 1.25 -7.10 -5.62
CA LEU A 44 2.43 -7.92 -5.76
C LEU A 44 2.07 -9.42 -5.83
N ASP A 45 1.28 -9.91 -4.88
CA ASP A 45 0.81 -11.30 -4.83
C ASP A 45 0.07 -11.71 -6.12
N ASN A 46 -0.73 -10.80 -6.69
CA ASN A 46 -1.45 -11.06 -7.94
C ASN A 46 -0.52 -11.06 -9.16
N ALA A 47 0.45 -10.15 -9.21
CA ALA A 47 1.40 -10.03 -10.32
C ALA A 47 2.40 -11.18 -10.35
N GLU A 48 2.77 -11.70 -9.18
CA GLU A 48 3.83 -12.69 -9.00
C GLU A 48 3.38 -14.15 -9.19
N GLU A 49 2.10 -14.42 -9.45
CA GLU A 49 1.52 -15.76 -9.71
C GLU A 49 2.03 -16.91 -8.78
N GLY A 50 2.53 -16.60 -7.58
CA GLY A 50 3.11 -17.58 -6.64
C GLY A 50 4.55 -17.32 -6.19
N HIS A 51 5.21 -16.24 -6.62
CA HIS A 51 6.34 -15.68 -5.89
C HIS A 51 5.81 -14.89 -4.67
N TYR A 52 6.46 -15.07 -3.51
CA TYR A 52 6.00 -14.53 -2.22
C TYR A 52 6.93 -13.40 -1.76
N ASP A 53 7.15 -12.41 -2.61
CA ASP A 53 7.88 -11.23 -2.19
C ASP A 53 7.04 -10.45 -1.17
N THR A 54 7.69 -9.88 -0.17
CA THR A 54 7.06 -9.17 0.94
C THR A 54 7.36 -7.68 0.84
N ALA A 55 6.30 -6.89 0.83
CA ALA A 55 6.36 -5.44 0.91
C ALA A 55 6.38 -4.96 2.37
N GLU A 56 7.36 -4.13 2.70
CA GLU A 56 7.49 -3.50 4.02
C GLU A 56 7.68 -2.00 3.87
N MET A 57 7.11 -1.22 4.80
CA MET A 57 7.27 0.22 4.83
C MET A 57 8.06 0.63 6.08
N THR A 58 9.35 0.95 5.89
CA THR A 58 10.22 1.41 6.99
C THR A 58 10.10 2.91 7.25
N ASN A 59 9.63 3.67 6.25
CA ASN A 59 9.29 5.07 6.39
C ASN A 59 8.07 5.42 5.52
N PRO A 60 7.26 6.45 5.88
CA PRO A 60 5.96 6.70 5.25
C PRO A 60 5.97 7.02 3.74
N GLY A 61 7.15 7.18 3.13
CA GLY A 61 7.32 7.49 1.70
C GLY A 61 8.03 6.41 0.90
N LEU A 62 8.37 5.26 1.50
CA LEU A 62 9.15 4.22 0.82
C LEU A 62 8.70 2.82 1.22
N ILE A 63 8.24 2.06 0.23
CA ILE A 63 8.03 0.62 0.34
C ILE A 63 9.30 -0.09 -0.14
N THR A 64 9.76 -1.06 0.62
CA THR A 64 10.84 -1.97 0.25
C THR A 64 10.24 -3.35 0.00
N VAL A 65 10.61 -3.97 -1.11
CA VAL A 65 10.19 -5.33 -1.45
C VAL A 65 11.37 -6.26 -1.24
N ASN A 66 11.14 -7.29 -0.44
CA ASN A 66 12.11 -8.32 -0.12
C ASN A 66 11.60 -9.66 -0.63
N ASN A 67 12.47 -10.46 -1.23
CA ASN A 67 12.08 -11.82 -1.62
C ASN A 67 11.99 -12.77 -0.42
N VAL A 68 11.60 -14.01 -0.67
CA VAL A 68 11.49 -15.09 0.34
C VAL A 68 12.76 -15.35 1.16
N ASN A 69 13.93 -14.89 0.70
CA ASN A 69 15.20 -14.98 1.42
C ASN A 69 15.52 -13.71 2.23
N ASN A 70 14.56 -12.81 2.40
CA ASN A 70 14.71 -11.47 2.98
C ASN A 70 15.72 -10.58 2.24
N ALA A 71 16.04 -10.91 0.98
CA ALA A 71 16.91 -10.07 0.17
C ALA A 71 16.08 -8.98 -0.51
N LYS A 72 16.50 -7.73 -0.35
CA LYS A 72 15.87 -6.59 -1.02
C LYS A 72 15.98 -6.74 -2.54
N VAL A 73 14.85 -6.76 -3.22
CA VAL A 73 14.76 -6.84 -4.68
C VAL A 73 14.30 -5.53 -5.31
N ALA A 74 13.45 -4.77 -4.64
CA ALA A 74 12.95 -3.50 -5.18
C ALA A 74 12.62 -2.46 -4.09
N GLN A 75 12.43 -1.22 -4.53
CA GLN A 75 11.92 -0.13 -3.70
C GLN A 75 10.94 0.72 -4.50
N VAL A 76 9.83 1.09 -3.87
CA VAL A 76 8.78 1.93 -4.45
C VAL A 76 8.63 3.18 -3.59
N SER A 77 8.88 4.35 -4.19
CA SER A 77 8.75 5.63 -3.51
C SER A 77 7.37 6.23 -3.73
N ALA A 78 6.86 6.92 -2.71
CA ALA A 78 5.71 7.80 -2.86
C ALA A 78 6.03 8.93 -3.86
N LYS A 79 5.00 9.40 -4.57
CA LYS A 79 5.14 10.51 -5.52
C LYS A 79 5.26 11.87 -4.83
N ASP A 80 4.55 12.03 -3.71
CA ASP A 80 4.72 13.13 -2.77
C ASP A 80 5.59 12.66 -1.58
N LYS A 81 5.68 13.41 -0.46
CA LYS A 81 6.62 13.03 0.63
C LYS A 81 6.25 11.71 1.30
N THR A 82 4.95 11.40 1.35
CA THR A 82 4.42 10.17 1.93
C THR A 82 3.33 9.58 1.04
N PHE A 83 3.06 8.29 1.23
CA PHE A 83 1.93 7.63 0.57
C PHE A 83 0.60 8.21 1.02
N ALA A 84 0.48 8.63 2.28
CA ALA A 84 -0.73 9.27 2.77
C ALA A 84 -0.98 10.66 2.17
N GLU A 85 0.08 11.44 1.90
CA GLU A 85 -0.03 12.68 1.11
C GLU A 85 -0.47 12.38 -0.32
N SER A 86 0.17 11.39 -0.96
CA SER A 86 -0.16 10.97 -2.33
C SER A 86 -1.63 10.51 -2.44
N PHE A 87 -2.11 9.76 -1.45
CA PHE A 87 -3.50 9.29 -1.36
C PHE A 87 -4.48 10.45 -1.23
N ARG A 88 -4.23 11.40 -0.32
CA ARG A 88 -5.09 12.57 -0.13
C ARG A 88 -5.22 13.42 -1.39
N LYS A 89 -4.13 13.51 -2.16
CA LYS A 89 -4.07 14.29 -3.39
C LYS A 89 -4.80 13.60 -4.53
N ASN A 90 -4.53 12.31 -4.74
CA ASN A 90 -5.20 11.51 -5.77
C ASN A 90 -5.08 10.01 -5.48
N ALA A 91 -6.06 9.47 -4.73
CA ALA A 91 -6.12 8.05 -4.39
C ALA A 91 -6.18 7.13 -5.62
N LEU A 92 -6.94 7.50 -6.67
CA LEU A 92 -7.02 6.69 -7.89
C LEU A 92 -5.67 6.59 -8.59
N PHE A 93 -4.99 7.72 -8.78
CA PHE A 93 -3.66 7.73 -9.39
C PHE A 93 -2.65 6.94 -8.57
N LEU A 94 -2.69 7.06 -7.24
CA LEU A 94 -1.84 6.26 -6.36
C LEU A 94 -2.07 4.76 -6.58
N ARG A 95 -3.34 4.30 -6.64
CA ARG A 95 -3.67 2.88 -6.84
C ARG A 95 -3.13 2.34 -8.15
N ILE A 96 -3.37 3.05 -9.25
CA ILE A 96 -2.86 2.69 -10.58
C ILE A 96 -1.34 2.61 -10.56
N ASN A 97 -0.67 3.62 -9.97
CA ASN A 97 0.79 3.62 -9.88
C ASN A 97 1.33 2.46 -9.04
N LEU A 98 0.65 2.06 -7.96
CA LEU A 98 1.06 0.92 -7.14
C LEU A 98 0.92 -0.42 -7.90
N GLU A 99 -0.17 -0.57 -8.65
CA GLU A 99 -0.41 -1.73 -9.52
C GLU A 99 0.66 -1.84 -10.61
N ASP A 100 0.91 -0.73 -11.34
CA ASP A 100 1.97 -0.67 -12.36
C ASP A 100 3.36 -1.00 -11.80
N GLN A 101 3.67 -0.57 -10.57
CA GLN A 101 4.94 -0.87 -9.92
C GLN A 101 5.04 -2.35 -9.52
N ALA A 102 3.97 -2.96 -9.04
CA ALA A 102 3.94 -4.38 -8.72
C ALA A 102 4.17 -5.23 -9.97
N ASP A 103 3.49 -4.93 -11.08
CA ASP A 103 3.68 -5.61 -12.36
C ASP A 103 5.13 -5.50 -12.87
N GLN A 104 5.74 -4.31 -12.75
CA GLN A 104 7.14 -4.10 -13.14
C GLN A 104 8.11 -4.93 -12.30
N ILE A 105 7.86 -5.06 -10.99
CA ILE A 105 8.70 -5.86 -10.09
C ILE A 105 8.58 -7.34 -10.44
N ALA A 106 7.36 -7.85 -10.62
CA ALA A 106 7.11 -9.24 -11.00
C ALA A 106 7.82 -9.59 -12.33
N ILE A 107 7.74 -8.72 -13.34
CA ILE A 107 8.45 -8.91 -14.63
C ILE A 107 9.98 -8.95 -14.45
N GLN A 108 10.54 -8.14 -13.55
CA GLN A 108 12.00 -8.08 -13.33
C GLN A 108 12.53 -9.28 -12.54
N ASN A 109 11.67 -9.89 -11.71
CA ASN A 109 12.03 -11.01 -10.83
C ASN A 109 11.63 -12.39 -11.39
N SER A 110 10.98 -12.45 -12.57
CA SER A 110 10.65 -13.67 -13.32
C SER A 110 11.85 -14.21 -14.12
#